data_AF-A0A0N5ATQ5-F1
#
_entry.id   AF-A0A0N5ATQ5-F1
#
_cell.length_a   1.000
_cell.length_b   1.000
_cell.length_c   1.000
_cell.angle_alpha   90.00
_cell.angle_beta   90.00
_cell.angle_gamma   90.00
#
_symmetry.space_group_name_H-M   'P 1'
#
loop_
_entity.id
_entity.type
_entity.pdbx_description
1 polymer ?
#
loop_
_entity_poly.entity_id
_entity_poly.type
_entity_poly.pdbx_seq_one_letter_code
_entity_poly.pdbx_strand_id
1 'polypeptide(L)'
;MGQTKSFPSRAENFPFFSLTFAETSVNIVDALPNVIDIIRKSINTYYGESVSDECQGISDYSRRLQIKRHPFLSTNPREYTTWTKRLLCGMLQDLYRCGWKIAVDSNFSIAEDISTLFFEKLPYCSGCTSSIMCLCIKNLEKIQLINAPAEMIAAVGKDILEDVHQSFTKKYDNVVEYHFSRSSSRNCSKRNQRLIIRERLLRCVEISQSLNYFYFGTAHVNGLTDCIFFIQDASRTPPMQSCCLFTVVNSKRIELYKGPSEIVEASEQCLKENDVFDIIKTSDHSGQSTLTFQLGGQWLNYTKRITYISRLATRLIQKFREIGWNVITTVSLSTDRREKPIFVLRKCCPASLPYFVLCPTGTDKIRLIDADREIIDFISNIVRQTWTIGVQCEGVENHNYCFQLADMPWNSLGFGRIFELSRMMMSRILFELNSIGWRIVCSADLTANRAFGRSLNPHCWFLDRVAYSSLNPCFSLPPLPSYDDVINEEDLSVISVLDGLF
;
A
#
# COMPACT_ATOMS: atom_id res chain seq x y z
N MET A 1 -15.01 -30.94 18.15
CA MET A 1 -14.06 -31.76 17.37
C MET A 1 -12.77 -30.96 17.22
N GLY A 2 -11.66 -31.49 17.72
CA GLY A 2 -10.35 -30.83 17.64
C GLY A 2 -9.77 -30.95 16.24
N GLN A 3 -10.06 -29.99 15.37
CA GLN A 3 -9.19 -29.77 14.21
C GLN A 3 -7.82 -29.39 14.78
N THR A 4 -6.82 -30.23 14.54
CA THR A 4 -5.43 -29.83 14.69
C THR A 4 -5.26 -28.58 13.87
N LYS A 5 -5.08 -27.44 14.53
CA LYS A 5 -4.93 -26.14 13.87
C LYS A 5 -3.67 -26.24 13.00
N SER A 6 -3.79 -26.60 11.72
CA SER A 6 -2.70 -26.65 10.76
C SER A 6 -2.57 -25.30 10.05
N PHE A 7 -1.43 -25.04 9.43
CA PHE A 7 -1.34 -23.95 8.47
C PHE A 7 -2.12 -24.32 7.20
N PRO A 8 -2.66 -23.35 6.45
CA PRO A 8 -3.27 -23.63 5.16
C PRO A 8 -2.23 -24.24 4.21
N SER A 9 -2.67 -25.12 3.32
CA SER A 9 -1.78 -25.68 2.31
C SER A 9 -1.23 -24.58 1.40
N ARG A 10 -0.02 -24.81 0.89
CA ARG A 10 0.63 -23.93 -0.07
C ARG A 10 0.89 -24.73 -1.34
N ALA A 11 0.44 -24.21 -2.47
CA ALA A 11 0.79 -24.78 -3.77
C ALA A 11 2.32 -24.69 -3.98
N GLU A 12 2.91 -25.72 -4.58
CA GLU A 12 4.37 -25.83 -4.77
C GLU A 12 4.99 -24.59 -5.41
N ASN A 13 4.29 -24.00 -6.39
CA ASN A 13 4.72 -22.80 -7.12
C ASN A 13 3.86 -21.58 -6.79
N PHE A 14 3.43 -21.43 -5.53
CA PHE A 14 2.60 -20.32 -5.11
C PHE A 14 3.24 -18.97 -5.51
N PRO A 15 2.58 -18.14 -6.35
CA PRO A 15 3.22 -17.01 -7.03
C PRO A 15 3.25 -15.74 -6.19
N PHE A 16 3.03 -15.84 -4.88
CA PHE A 16 3.07 -14.72 -3.95
C PHE A 16 3.90 -15.06 -2.72
N PHE A 17 4.53 -14.04 -2.15
CA PHE A 17 5.11 -14.11 -0.80
C PHE A 17 5.05 -12.74 -0.13
N SER A 18 5.27 -12.70 1.18
CA SER A 18 5.38 -11.46 1.92
C SER A 18 6.74 -11.29 2.57
N LEU A 19 7.20 -10.04 2.64
CA LEU A 19 8.45 -9.60 3.26
C LEU A 19 8.14 -8.51 4.27
N THR A 20 8.32 -8.79 5.55
CA THR A 20 8.08 -7.85 6.63
C THR A 20 9.38 -7.39 7.27
N PHE A 21 9.55 -6.08 7.38
CA PHE A 21 10.66 -5.47 8.12
C PHE A 21 10.25 -5.28 9.59
N ALA A 22 11.05 -5.81 10.50
CA ALA A 22 11.01 -5.53 11.93
C ALA A 22 12.31 -4.82 12.34
N GLU A 23 12.37 -4.25 13.55
CA GLU A 23 13.53 -3.45 14.00
C GLU A 23 14.89 -4.17 13.81
N THR A 24 14.92 -5.47 14.07
CA THR A 24 16.16 -6.28 14.06
C THR A 24 16.21 -7.33 12.95
N SER A 25 15.12 -7.55 12.22
CA SER A 25 14.98 -8.70 11.34
C SER A 25 14.14 -8.44 10.10
N VAL A 26 14.29 -9.35 9.15
CA VAL A 26 13.42 -9.48 7.99
C VAL A 26 12.68 -10.81 8.11
N ASN A 27 11.35 -10.75 8.17
CA ASN A 27 10.49 -11.93 8.23
C ASN A 27 9.90 -12.19 6.84
N ILE A 28 9.94 -13.44 6.40
CA ILE A 28 9.55 -13.89 5.08
C ILE A 28 8.48 -14.96 5.27
N VAL A 29 7.36 -14.86 4.55
CA VAL A 29 6.25 -15.84 4.62
C VAL A 29 5.80 -16.19 3.21
N ASP A 30 5.54 -17.48 2.96
CA ASP A 30 5.15 -18.05 1.66
C ASP A 30 6.22 -17.93 0.55
N ALA A 31 7.48 -17.68 0.89
CA ALA A 31 8.55 -17.60 -0.10
C ALA A 31 9.11 -18.97 -0.50
N LEU A 32 9.53 -19.11 -1.76
CA LEU A 32 10.30 -20.26 -2.21
C LEU A 32 11.74 -20.21 -1.65
N PRO A 33 12.45 -21.35 -1.50
CA PRO A 33 13.83 -21.36 -1.00
C PRO A 33 14.78 -20.42 -1.76
N ASN A 34 14.69 -20.40 -3.10
CA ASN A 34 15.51 -19.51 -3.92
C ASN A 34 15.24 -18.01 -3.68
N VAL A 35 14.02 -17.63 -3.28
CA VAL A 35 13.68 -16.25 -2.91
C VAL A 35 14.36 -15.86 -1.61
N ILE A 36 14.37 -16.77 -0.63
CA ILE A 36 15.07 -16.56 0.64
C ILE A 36 16.58 -16.39 0.37
N ASP A 37 17.15 -17.19 -0.54
CA ASP A 37 18.56 -17.08 -0.94
C ASP A 37 18.88 -15.73 -1.59
N ILE A 38 18.00 -15.23 -2.46
CA ILE A 38 18.12 -13.88 -3.05
C ILE A 38 18.15 -12.83 -1.94
N ILE A 39 17.18 -12.84 -1.03
CA ILE A 39 17.09 -11.86 0.07
C ILE A 39 18.35 -11.92 0.96
N ARG A 40 18.78 -13.13 1.33
CA ARG A 40 20.00 -13.34 2.14
C ARG A 40 21.23 -12.78 1.44
N LYS A 41 21.40 -13.07 0.15
CA LYS A 41 22.51 -12.56 -0.66
C LYS A 41 22.48 -11.03 -0.76
N SER A 42 21.31 -10.43 -0.97
CA SER A 42 21.17 -8.98 -1.03
C SER A 42 21.50 -8.31 0.31
N ILE A 43 21.12 -8.91 1.45
CA ILE A 43 21.53 -8.43 2.79
C ILE A 43 23.05 -8.39 2.90
N ASN A 44 23.71 -9.51 2.62
CA ASN A 44 25.17 -9.61 2.72
C ASN A 44 25.88 -8.64 1.74
N THR A 45 25.34 -8.46 0.55
CA THR A 45 25.95 -7.65 -0.51
C THR A 45 25.80 -6.15 -0.26
N TYR A 46 24.60 -5.68 0.08
CA TYR A 46 24.29 -4.25 0.07
C TYR A 46 24.28 -3.58 1.44
N TYR A 47 24.12 -4.36 2.52
CA TYR A 47 24.24 -3.84 3.88
C TYR A 47 25.67 -3.96 4.42
N GLY A 48 26.47 -4.87 3.85
CA GLY A 48 27.87 -5.11 4.23
C GLY A 48 28.04 -5.92 5.51
N GLU A 49 26.95 -6.40 6.09
CA GLU A 49 26.95 -7.24 7.29
C GLU A 49 26.27 -8.57 7.01
N SER A 50 26.76 -9.63 7.66
CA SER A 50 26.17 -10.95 7.56
C SER A 50 24.83 -11.01 8.32
N VAL A 51 23.89 -11.80 7.82
CA VAL A 51 22.79 -12.35 8.65
C VAL A 51 23.41 -12.98 9.90
N SER A 52 23.01 -12.51 11.08
CA SER A 52 23.58 -13.00 12.36
C SER A 52 23.00 -14.34 12.76
N ASP A 53 21.72 -14.52 12.45
CA ASP A 53 20.94 -15.70 12.82
C ASP A 53 19.80 -15.86 11.82
N GLU A 54 19.43 -17.10 11.54
CA GLU A 54 18.33 -17.46 10.68
C GLU A 54 17.51 -18.52 11.38
N CYS A 55 16.23 -18.22 11.62
CA CYS A 55 15.31 -19.17 12.20
C CYS A 55 14.15 -19.47 11.26
N GLN A 56 13.82 -20.75 11.17
CA GLN A 56 12.59 -21.23 10.56
C GLN A 56 11.43 -20.89 11.49
N GLY A 57 10.34 -20.38 10.92
CA GLY A 57 9.13 -20.15 11.70
C GLY A 57 8.38 -21.44 11.97
N ILE A 58 7.15 -21.32 12.45
CA ILE A 58 6.34 -22.48 12.84
C ILE A 58 5.84 -23.21 11.59
N SER A 59 5.55 -22.49 10.51
CA SER A 59 5.34 -23.09 9.19
C SER A 59 6.66 -23.31 8.47
N ASP A 60 6.71 -24.36 7.65
CA ASP A 60 7.87 -24.64 6.80
C ASP A 60 8.14 -23.56 5.75
N TYR A 61 7.16 -22.71 5.50
CA TYR A 61 7.17 -21.66 4.49
C TYR A 61 7.50 -20.28 5.03
N SER A 62 7.96 -20.18 6.27
CA SER A 62 8.36 -18.91 6.87
C SER A 62 9.82 -18.94 7.36
N ARG A 63 10.51 -17.81 7.20
CA ARG A 63 11.89 -17.61 7.64
C ARG A 63 12.04 -16.24 8.26
N ARG A 64 12.84 -16.14 9.31
CA ARG A 64 13.25 -14.87 9.90
C ARG A 64 14.77 -14.78 9.81
N LEU A 65 15.24 -13.70 9.19
CA LEU A 65 16.64 -13.36 9.06
C LEU A 65 16.96 -12.21 10.03
N GLN A 66 17.72 -12.50 11.09
CA GLN A 66 18.21 -11.47 12.01
C GLN A 66 19.41 -10.77 11.37
N ILE A 67 19.40 -9.44 11.39
CA ILE A 67 20.46 -8.64 10.78
C ILE A 67 21.23 -7.92 11.89
N LYS A 68 22.57 -8.04 11.85
CA LYS A 68 23.47 -7.33 12.76
C LYS A 68 23.20 -5.83 12.71
N ARG A 69 23.42 -5.14 13.83
CA ARG A 69 23.28 -3.68 13.96
C ARG A 69 21.87 -3.13 13.67
N HIS A 70 20.87 -4.02 13.58
CA HIS A 70 19.45 -3.70 13.63
C HIS A 70 19.03 -2.61 12.63
N PRO A 71 19.19 -2.84 11.31
CA PRO A 71 19.10 -1.81 10.27
C PRO A 71 17.86 -0.94 10.30
N PHE A 72 16.76 -1.41 10.85
CA PHE A 72 15.47 -0.75 10.77
C PHE A 72 15.07 0.01 12.05
N LEU A 73 15.91 -0.02 13.09
CA LEU A 73 15.70 0.80 14.29
C LEU A 73 15.66 2.29 13.93
N SER A 74 14.61 2.98 14.38
CA SER A 74 14.42 4.42 14.15
C SER A 74 15.45 5.29 14.89
N THR A 75 16.10 4.73 15.92
CA THR A 75 17.14 5.38 16.72
C THR A 75 18.54 5.22 16.12
N ASN A 76 18.67 4.50 15.02
CA ASN A 76 19.98 4.25 14.42
C ASN A 76 20.65 5.56 13.94
N PRO A 77 22.00 5.60 13.99
CA PRO A 77 22.77 6.63 13.31
C PRO A 77 22.38 6.77 11.83
N ARG A 78 22.57 7.99 11.31
CA ARG A 78 22.17 8.35 9.93
C ARG A 78 22.80 7.46 8.86
N GLU A 79 24.01 6.97 9.11
CA GLU A 79 24.74 6.09 8.19
C GLU A 79 23.98 4.77 7.97
N TYR A 80 23.52 4.13 9.05
CA TYR A 80 22.72 2.91 8.95
C TYR A 80 21.39 3.13 8.24
N THR A 81 20.70 4.25 8.49
CA THR A 81 19.47 4.60 7.75
C THR A 81 19.74 4.65 6.24
N THR A 82 20.89 5.17 5.83
CA THR A 82 21.29 5.23 4.42
C THR A 82 21.63 3.84 3.88
N TRP A 83 22.38 3.03 4.64
CA TRP A 83 22.70 1.64 4.26
C TRP A 83 21.46 0.78 4.13
N THR A 84 20.49 0.91 5.03
CA THR A 84 19.19 0.21 4.97
C THR A 84 18.44 0.55 3.68
N LYS A 85 18.46 1.81 3.24
CA LYS A 85 17.80 2.19 1.99
C LYS A 85 18.55 1.68 0.76
N ARG A 86 19.89 1.66 0.79
CA ARG A 86 20.71 1.05 -0.28
C ARG A 86 20.47 -0.46 -0.35
N LEU A 87 20.39 -1.13 0.79
CA LEU A 87 19.97 -2.52 0.90
C LEU A 87 18.64 -2.75 0.19
N LEU A 88 17.63 -1.91 0.44
CA LEU A 88 16.33 -2.06 -0.20
C LEU A 88 16.39 -1.82 -1.70
N CYS A 89 17.10 -0.81 -2.19
CA CYS A 89 17.28 -0.62 -3.63
C CYS A 89 17.87 -1.87 -4.29
N GLY A 90 18.95 -2.42 -3.74
CA GLY A 90 19.62 -3.60 -4.27
C GLY A 90 18.77 -4.88 -4.16
N MET A 91 18.15 -5.11 -3.00
CA MET A 91 17.29 -6.27 -2.77
C MET A 91 16.07 -6.28 -3.70
N LEU A 92 15.39 -5.14 -3.85
CA LEU A 92 14.26 -5.00 -4.76
C LEU A 92 14.69 -5.20 -6.22
N GLN A 93 15.90 -4.75 -6.58
CA GLN A 93 16.44 -4.92 -7.92
C GLN A 93 16.77 -6.39 -8.21
N ASP A 94 17.36 -7.10 -7.25
CA ASP A 94 17.65 -8.53 -7.38
C ASP A 94 16.36 -9.37 -7.46
N LEU A 95 15.37 -9.07 -6.60
CA LEU A 95 14.06 -9.71 -6.66
C LEU A 95 13.40 -9.49 -8.04
N TYR A 96 13.43 -8.26 -8.55
CA TYR A 96 12.87 -7.93 -9.87
C TYR A 96 13.56 -8.66 -11.01
N ARG A 97 14.90 -8.74 -10.99
CA ARG A 97 15.68 -9.52 -11.97
C ARG A 97 15.31 -11.01 -11.94
N CYS A 98 14.96 -11.53 -10.77
CA CYS A 98 14.47 -12.89 -10.59
C CYS A 98 12.94 -13.02 -10.82
N GLY A 99 12.30 -12.02 -11.43
CA GLY A 99 10.90 -12.07 -11.82
C GLY A 99 9.93 -11.85 -10.67
N TRP A 100 10.29 -11.07 -9.65
CA TRP A 100 9.39 -10.71 -8.54
C TRP A 100 9.21 -9.20 -8.47
N LYS A 101 7.96 -8.72 -8.48
CA LYS A 101 7.66 -7.31 -8.27
C LYS A 101 6.80 -7.13 -7.02
N ILE A 102 6.82 -5.92 -6.47
CA ILE A 102 5.91 -5.55 -5.39
C ILE A 102 4.49 -5.52 -5.96
N ALA A 103 3.59 -6.28 -5.35
CA ALA A 103 2.16 -6.24 -5.61
C ALA A 103 1.47 -5.13 -4.79
N VAL A 104 1.83 -5.03 -3.50
CA VAL A 104 1.34 -3.99 -2.59
C VAL A 104 2.28 -3.83 -1.38
N ASP A 105 2.42 -2.60 -0.89
CA ASP A 105 2.99 -2.31 0.42
C ASP A 105 1.90 -2.08 1.47
N SER A 106 2.10 -2.55 2.69
CA SER A 106 1.08 -2.46 3.74
C SER A 106 1.69 -2.54 5.12
N ASN A 107 1.15 -1.76 6.06
CA ASN A 107 1.47 -1.92 7.48
C ASN A 107 0.37 -2.75 8.13
N PHE A 108 0.70 -3.99 8.54
CA PHE A 108 -0.28 -4.97 9.02
C PHE A 108 -0.29 -5.20 10.53
N SER A 109 0.84 -4.99 11.21
CA SER A 109 0.90 -5.08 12.66
C SER A 109 0.99 -3.71 13.30
N ILE A 110 0.22 -3.52 14.36
CA ILE A 110 0.28 -2.35 15.24
C ILE A 110 1.53 -2.39 16.12
N ALA A 111 2.01 -3.59 16.44
CA ALA A 111 3.00 -3.80 17.48
C ALA A 111 4.45 -3.66 17.01
N GLU A 112 4.90 -4.50 16.06
CA GLU A 112 6.34 -4.66 15.78
C GLU A 112 6.72 -4.45 14.32
N ASP A 113 5.77 -4.56 13.39
CA ASP A 113 6.06 -4.37 11.97
C ASP A 113 6.38 -2.90 11.69
N ILE A 114 7.42 -2.69 10.90
CA ILE A 114 7.73 -1.38 10.35
C ILE A 114 7.02 -1.24 9.00
N SER A 115 7.12 -2.26 8.15
CA SER A 115 6.42 -2.34 6.86
C SER A 115 6.37 -3.78 6.36
N THR A 116 5.30 -4.15 5.65
CA THR A 116 5.19 -5.42 4.93
C THR A 116 5.03 -5.17 3.44
N LEU A 117 5.82 -5.84 2.62
CA LEU A 117 5.73 -5.84 1.17
C LEU A 117 5.22 -7.19 0.70
N PHE A 118 4.19 -7.21 -0.14
CA PHE A 118 3.72 -8.40 -0.83
C PHE A 118 4.32 -8.40 -2.22
N PHE A 119 4.84 -9.54 -2.63
CA PHE A 119 5.44 -9.73 -3.93
C PHE A 119 4.59 -10.68 -4.76
N GLU A 120 4.54 -10.41 -6.05
CA GLU A 120 3.95 -11.32 -7.04
C GLU A 120 4.98 -11.72 -8.09
N LYS A 121 4.89 -12.97 -8.53
CA LYS A 121 5.71 -13.52 -9.59
C LYS A 121 5.30 -12.91 -10.93
N LEU A 122 6.27 -12.38 -11.66
CA LEU A 122 6.08 -11.95 -13.04
C LEU A 122 5.97 -13.17 -13.96
N PRO A 123 5.05 -13.14 -14.96
CA PRO A 123 4.93 -14.22 -15.93
C PRO A 123 6.17 -14.34 -16.84
N TYR A 124 7.00 -13.28 -16.92
CA TYR A 124 8.24 -13.27 -17.68
C TYR A 124 9.34 -12.55 -16.89
N CYS A 125 10.54 -13.11 -16.90
CA CYS A 125 11.75 -12.41 -16.46
C CYS A 125 12.17 -11.47 -17.59
N SER A 126 12.11 -10.16 -17.38
CA SER A 126 12.40 -9.20 -18.45
C SER A 126 13.85 -9.22 -18.94
N GLY A 127 14.78 -9.93 -18.28
CA GLY A 127 16.21 -9.94 -18.63
C GLY A 127 16.86 -8.54 -18.60
N CYS A 128 16.09 -7.50 -18.29
CA CYS A 128 16.47 -6.12 -18.41
C CYS A 128 17.41 -5.72 -17.27
N THR A 129 18.38 -4.89 -17.62
CA THR A 129 19.21 -4.16 -16.69
C THR A 129 18.40 -3.02 -16.05
N SER A 130 17.36 -3.35 -15.31
CA SER A 130 16.59 -2.34 -14.57
C SER A 130 17.38 -1.86 -13.36
N SER A 131 17.41 -0.54 -13.15
CA SER A 131 17.98 0.11 -11.98
C SER A 131 16.85 0.59 -11.06
N ILE A 132 17.00 0.42 -9.75
CA ILE A 132 16.05 0.91 -8.75
C ILE A 132 16.68 2.05 -7.95
N MET A 133 16.00 3.20 -7.95
CA MET A 133 16.35 4.33 -7.10
C MET A 133 15.32 4.52 -5.99
N CYS A 134 15.72 5.24 -4.95
CA CYS A 134 14.89 5.53 -3.80
C CYS A 134 14.84 7.04 -3.53
N LEU A 135 13.63 7.56 -3.39
CA LEU A 135 13.32 8.93 -2.98
C LEU A 135 12.75 8.88 -1.56
N CYS A 136 13.36 9.61 -0.63
CA CYS A 136 12.78 9.78 0.70
C CYS A 136 12.75 11.26 1.10
N ILE A 137 11.69 11.65 1.80
CA ILE A 137 11.52 12.99 2.35
C ILE A 137 11.73 12.92 3.86
N LYS A 138 12.69 13.66 4.42
CA LYS A 138 12.95 13.65 5.88
C LYS A 138 12.54 14.98 6.51
N ASN A 139 11.78 14.90 7.61
CA ASN A 139 11.41 16.04 8.47
C ASN A 139 10.78 17.24 7.72
N LEU A 140 10.15 17.02 6.57
CA LEU A 140 9.60 18.06 5.69
C LEU A 140 10.63 19.09 5.18
N GLU A 141 11.93 18.85 5.38
CA GLU A 141 13.01 19.82 5.12
C GLU A 141 14.13 19.23 4.27
N LYS A 142 14.04 17.95 3.91
CA LYS A 142 15.09 17.25 3.16
C LYS A 142 14.53 16.31 2.14
N ILE A 143 15.09 16.33 0.95
CA ILE A 143 14.92 15.28 -0.07
C ILE A 143 16.22 14.49 -0.14
N GLN A 144 16.12 13.18 -0.03
CA GLN A 144 17.23 12.25 -0.18
C GLN A 144 16.96 11.36 -1.39
N LEU A 145 17.89 11.37 -2.35
CA LEU A 145 17.95 10.46 -3.48
C LEU A 145 19.04 9.41 -3.22
N ILE A 146 18.73 8.15 -3.48
CA ILE A 146 19.66 7.02 -3.29
C ILE A 146 19.62 6.16 -4.54
N ASN A 147 20.81 5.82 -5.06
CA ASN A 147 20.98 5.10 -6.32
C ASN A 147 20.28 5.78 -7.51
N ALA A 148 20.13 7.11 -7.44
CA ALA A 148 19.57 7.91 -8.52
C ALA A 148 20.65 8.15 -9.59
N PRO A 149 20.30 8.07 -10.89
CA PRO A 149 21.24 8.34 -11.96
C PRO A 149 21.62 9.83 -11.99
N ALA A 150 22.73 10.15 -12.67
CA ALA A 150 23.29 11.51 -12.69
C ALA A 150 22.30 12.53 -13.28
N GLU A 151 21.51 12.12 -14.28
CA GLU A 151 20.48 12.93 -14.93
C GLU A 151 19.35 13.29 -13.96
N MET A 152 18.92 12.33 -13.12
CA MET A 152 17.91 12.56 -12.09
C MET A 152 18.43 13.54 -11.02
N ILE A 153 19.67 13.35 -10.57
CA ILE A 153 20.32 14.25 -9.60
C ILE A 153 20.43 15.67 -10.18
N ALA A 154 20.81 15.79 -11.46
CA ALA A 154 20.93 17.09 -12.13
C ALA A 154 19.56 17.77 -12.27
N ALA A 155 18.54 17.04 -12.72
CA ALA A 155 17.20 17.57 -12.95
C ALA A 155 16.50 17.98 -11.64
N VAL A 156 16.53 17.12 -10.61
CA VAL A 156 15.98 17.45 -9.29
C VAL A 156 16.77 18.58 -8.64
N GLY A 157 18.09 18.59 -8.80
CA GLY A 157 18.95 19.68 -8.32
C GLY A 157 18.57 21.01 -8.96
N LYS A 158 18.36 21.04 -10.28
CA LYS A 158 17.94 22.25 -10.99
C LYS A 158 16.61 22.80 -10.43
N ASP A 159 15.57 21.97 -10.35
CA ASP A 159 14.23 22.38 -9.86
C ASP A 159 14.26 22.84 -8.39
N ILE A 160 15.03 22.17 -7.54
CA ILE A 160 15.12 22.50 -6.11
C ILE A 160 15.98 23.74 -5.84
N LEU A 161 17.14 23.84 -6.50
CA LEU A 161 18.14 24.88 -6.22
C LEU A 161 17.74 26.24 -6.83
N GLU A 162 17.05 26.25 -7.99
CA GLU A 162 16.57 27.49 -8.61
C GLU A 162 15.56 28.25 -7.73
N ASP A 163 14.82 27.53 -6.87
CA ASP A 163 13.79 28.11 -6.01
C ASP A 163 14.27 28.50 -4.58
N VAL A 164 15.50 28.16 -4.19
CA VAL A 164 15.95 28.35 -2.78
C VAL A 164 17.37 28.94 -2.71
N HIS A 165 17.48 30.22 -2.36
CA HIS A 165 18.74 30.96 -2.10
C HIS A 165 19.65 30.35 -1.00
N GLN A 166 19.20 29.32 -0.28
CA GLN A 166 19.93 28.64 0.81
C GLN A 166 19.69 27.13 0.80
N SER A 167 20.01 26.48 -0.31
CA SER A 167 20.05 25.02 -0.39
C SER A 167 21.51 24.57 -0.38
N PHE A 168 21.83 23.49 0.33
CA PHE A 168 23.14 22.85 0.23
C PHE A 168 22.97 21.37 -0.07
N THR A 169 23.90 20.85 -0.88
CA THR A 169 23.91 19.46 -1.31
C THR A 169 24.97 18.70 -0.55
N LYS A 170 24.61 17.57 0.03
CA LYS A 170 25.59 16.59 0.53
C LYS A 170 25.61 15.40 -0.40
N LYS A 171 26.79 15.09 -0.95
CA LYS A 171 27.03 13.91 -1.78
C LYS A 171 27.95 12.99 -1.02
N TYR A 172 27.55 11.73 -0.89
CA TYR A 172 28.37 10.65 -0.37
C TYR A 172 27.84 9.35 -0.98
N ASP A 173 28.74 8.49 -1.45
CA ASP A 173 28.47 7.16 -2.05
C ASP A 173 27.01 6.87 -2.46
N ASN A 174 26.69 7.16 -3.73
CA ASN A 174 25.37 6.93 -4.35
C ASN A 174 24.17 7.61 -3.67
N VAL A 175 24.42 8.59 -2.79
CA VAL A 175 23.39 9.31 -2.03
C VAL A 175 23.57 10.81 -2.25
N VAL A 176 22.46 11.48 -2.55
CA VAL A 176 22.39 12.93 -2.65
C VAL A 176 21.28 13.44 -1.74
N GLU A 177 21.64 14.35 -0.84
CA GLU A 177 20.66 15.04 0.01
C GLU A 177 20.58 16.52 -0.35
N TYR A 178 19.35 16.97 -0.62
CA TYR A 178 19.00 18.38 -0.74
C TYR A 178 18.36 18.83 0.58
N HIS A 179 18.94 19.85 1.20
CA HIS A 179 18.40 20.46 2.41
C HIS A 179 17.77 21.79 2.04
N PHE A 180 16.51 21.97 2.42
CA PHE A 180 15.84 23.26 2.30
C PHE A 180 16.11 24.03 3.59
N SER A 181 16.85 25.15 3.51
CA SER A 181 16.99 26.02 4.67
C SER A 181 15.60 26.49 5.11
N ARG A 182 15.37 26.55 6.42
CA ARG A 182 14.34 27.42 6.97
C ARG A 182 14.63 28.79 6.38
N SER A 183 13.81 29.27 5.45
CA SER A 183 13.77 30.68 5.10
C SER A 183 14.00 31.46 6.39
N SER A 184 15.00 32.34 6.41
CA SER A 184 15.38 33.14 7.58
C SER A 184 14.19 33.93 8.17
N SER A 185 13.06 33.98 7.46
CA SER A 185 11.74 34.17 8.03
C SER A 185 11.43 33.12 9.11
N ARG A 186 11.69 33.49 10.37
CA ARG A 186 11.25 32.78 11.59
C ARG A 186 9.73 32.49 11.64
N ASN A 187 8.96 32.88 10.63
CA ASN A 187 7.51 32.83 10.57
C ASN A 187 6.93 31.87 9.50
N CYS A 188 7.73 31.04 8.82
CA CYS A 188 7.16 30.06 7.89
C CYS A 188 6.35 29.00 8.67
N SER A 189 5.03 29.05 8.53
CA SER A 189 4.13 28.12 9.25
C SER A 189 4.43 26.67 8.85
N LYS A 190 4.23 25.72 9.77
CA LYS A 190 4.34 24.27 9.47
C LYS A 190 3.45 23.86 8.27
N ARG A 191 2.34 24.56 8.03
CA ARG A 191 1.47 24.37 6.87
C ARG A 191 2.21 24.70 5.57
N ASN A 192 2.90 25.83 5.51
CA ASN A 192 3.65 26.22 4.30
C ASN A 192 4.78 25.24 3.99
N GLN A 193 5.51 24.75 5.00
CA GLN A 193 6.53 23.72 4.80
C GLN A 193 5.96 22.43 4.18
N ARG A 194 4.76 22.02 4.60
CA ARG A 194 4.05 20.86 4.04
C ARG A 194 3.68 21.05 2.59
N LEU A 195 3.25 22.26 2.21
CA LEU A 195 2.89 22.55 0.83
C LEU A 195 4.12 22.55 -0.08
N ILE A 196 5.22 23.16 0.37
CA ILE A 196 6.50 23.15 -0.34
C ILE A 196 6.98 21.71 -0.56
N ILE A 197 6.97 20.85 0.47
CA ILE A 197 7.47 19.49 0.30
C ILE A 197 6.56 18.62 -0.58
N ARG A 198 5.24 18.86 -0.56
CA ARG A 198 4.29 18.22 -1.47
C ARG A 198 4.53 18.64 -2.92
N GLU A 199 4.84 19.91 -3.15
CA GLU A 199 5.25 20.41 -4.46
C GLU A 199 6.48 19.68 -4.98
N ARG A 200 7.53 19.59 -4.16
CA ARG A 200 8.78 18.96 -4.54
C ARG A 200 8.64 17.45 -4.71
N LEU A 201 7.80 16.79 -3.91
CA LEU A 201 7.44 15.40 -4.14
C LEU A 201 6.87 15.23 -5.55
N LEU A 202 5.89 16.05 -5.92
CA LEU A 202 5.24 15.96 -7.23
C LEU A 202 6.26 16.18 -8.37
N ARG A 203 7.12 17.19 -8.24
CA ARG A 203 8.20 17.43 -9.20
C ARG A 203 9.17 16.27 -9.31
N CYS A 204 9.58 15.66 -8.20
CA CYS A 204 10.43 14.48 -8.23
C CYS A 204 9.76 13.31 -8.96
N VAL A 205 8.44 13.10 -8.79
CA VAL A 205 7.68 12.08 -9.50
C VAL A 205 7.64 12.36 -11.00
N GLU A 206 7.37 13.60 -11.40
CA GLU A 206 7.32 14.03 -12.80
C GLU A 206 8.69 13.91 -13.49
N ILE A 207 9.77 14.35 -12.82
CA ILE A 207 11.14 14.19 -13.31
C ILE A 207 11.52 12.71 -13.44
N SER A 208 11.12 11.88 -12.47
CA SER A 208 11.36 10.43 -12.56
C SER A 208 10.71 9.86 -13.82
N GLN A 209 9.44 10.21 -14.08
CA GLN A 209 8.72 9.74 -15.26
C GLN A 209 9.35 10.21 -16.57
N SER A 210 9.83 11.45 -16.65
CA SER A 210 10.50 11.96 -17.86
C SER A 210 11.84 11.26 -18.15
N LEU A 211 12.44 10.64 -17.14
CA LEU A 211 13.66 9.84 -17.24
C LEU A 211 13.40 8.33 -17.32
N ASN A 212 12.16 7.90 -17.62
CA ASN A 212 11.74 6.49 -17.68
C ASN A 212 11.90 5.72 -16.36
N TYR A 213 11.81 6.43 -15.24
CA TYR A 213 11.69 5.85 -13.91
C TYR A 213 10.23 5.84 -13.47
N PHE A 214 9.69 4.64 -13.26
CA PHE A 214 8.30 4.43 -12.88
C PHE A 214 8.22 4.01 -11.43
N TYR A 215 7.13 4.40 -10.76
CA TYR A 215 6.85 3.93 -9.41
C TYR A 215 6.93 2.39 -9.35
N PHE A 216 7.70 1.89 -8.40
CA PHE A 216 7.91 0.45 -8.18
C PHE A 216 7.26 -0.04 -6.89
N GLY A 217 7.28 0.78 -5.85
CA GLY A 217 6.70 0.44 -4.56
C GLY A 217 7.03 1.49 -3.50
N THR A 218 6.35 1.40 -2.36
CA THR A 218 6.64 2.22 -1.18
C THR A 218 7.06 1.30 -0.04
N ALA A 219 7.94 1.74 0.85
CA ALA A 219 8.18 1.04 2.10
C ALA A 219 8.39 2.04 3.23
N HIS A 220 7.77 1.78 4.37
CA HIS A 220 8.08 2.51 5.58
C HIS A 220 9.34 1.92 6.20
N VAL A 221 10.44 2.68 6.25
CA VAL A 221 11.71 2.21 6.81
C VAL A 221 12.37 3.27 7.68
N ASN A 222 12.79 2.87 8.88
CA ASN A 222 13.38 3.73 9.92
C ASN A 222 12.40 4.72 10.59
N GLY A 223 11.10 4.44 10.56
CA GLY A 223 10.12 4.95 11.53
C GLY A 223 9.67 6.41 11.42
N LEU A 224 10.03 7.14 10.36
CA LEU A 224 9.66 8.56 10.23
C LEU A 224 8.77 8.86 9.03
N THR A 225 9.14 8.37 7.85
CA THR A 225 8.49 8.72 6.59
C THR A 225 8.67 7.59 5.60
N ASP A 226 7.78 7.51 4.64
CA ASP A 226 7.86 6.50 3.60
C ASP A 226 9.03 6.79 2.64
N CYS A 227 9.62 5.72 2.13
CA CYS A 227 10.56 5.76 1.02
C CYS A 227 9.86 5.23 -0.24
N ILE A 228 10.00 5.98 -1.33
CA ILE A 228 9.37 5.70 -2.61
C ILE A 228 10.43 5.15 -3.54
N PHE A 229 10.21 3.96 -4.07
CA PHE A 229 11.12 3.31 -4.99
C PHE A 229 10.64 3.49 -6.42
N PHE A 230 11.58 3.81 -7.31
CA PHE A 230 11.34 3.91 -8.73
C PHE A 230 12.25 2.96 -9.49
N ILE A 231 11.70 2.29 -10.50
CA ILE A 231 12.44 1.38 -11.38
C ILE A 231 12.57 1.98 -12.77
N GLN A 232 13.77 1.88 -13.33
CA GLN A 232 14.00 2.21 -14.72
C GLN A 232 13.46 1.11 -15.63
N ASP A 233 12.54 1.47 -16.52
CA ASP A 233 11.95 0.55 -17.48
C ASP A 233 11.86 1.20 -18.86
N ALA A 234 12.91 1.03 -19.67
CA ALA A 234 12.97 1.58 -21.02
C ALA A 234 11.91 1.00 -21.97
N SER A 235 11.28 -0.13 -21.62
CA SER A 235 10.24 -0.74 -22.45
C SER A 235 8.88 -0.04 -22.31
N ARG A 236 8.69 0.74 -21.24
CA ARG A 236 7.45 1.45 -20.99
C ARG A 236 7.46 2.82 -21.65
N THR A 237 6.38 3.13 -22.34
CA THR A 237 6.11 4.51 -22.77
C THR A 237 5.93 5.38 -21.53
N PRO A 238 6.60 6.54 -21.44
CA PRO A 238 6.37 7.49 -20.36
C PRO A 238 4.87 7.83 -20.31
N PRO A 239 4.23 7.82 -19.12
CA PRO A 239 2.86 8.29 -18.99
C PRO A 239 2.78 9.78 -19.34
N MET A 240 1.56 10.27 -19.55
CA MET A 240 1.29 11.71 -19.59
C MET A 240 1.84 12.37 -18.32
N GLN A 241 2.59 13.47 -18.48
CA GLN A 241 3.39 14.11 -17.42
C GLN A 241 2.56 14.90 -16.38
N SER A 242 1.25 14.71 -16.32
CA SER A 242 0.39 15.46 -15.39
C SER A 242 0.13 14.64 -14.14
N CYS A 243 0.69 15.10 -13.02
CA CYS A 243 0.43 14.55 -11.70
C CYS A 243 -0.29 15.58 -10.83
N CYS A 244 -1.06 15.11 -9.85
CA CYS A 244 -1.61 15.94 -8.78
C CYS A 244 -1.68 15.14 -7.48
N LEU A 245 -1.99 15.79 -6.36
CA LEU A 245 -2.12 15.12 -5.07
C LEU A 245 -3.50 15.38 -4.47
N PHE A 246 -4.02 14.39 -3.75
CA PHE A 246 -5.07 14.66 -2.77
C PHE A 246 -4.74 14.02 -1.41
N THR A 247 -5.27 14.60 -0.34
CA THR A 247 -5.16 14.04 1.00
C THR A 247 -6.36 14.42 1.85
N VAL A 248 -6.69 13.58 2.82
CA VAL A 248 -7.73 13.85 3.82
C VAL A 248 -7.05 14.42 5.06
N VAL A 249 -7.25 15.68 5.43
CA VAL A 249 -6.59 16.27 6.60
C VAL A 249 -7.52 16.28 7.81
N ASN A 250 -7.03 15.80 8.96
CA ASN A 250 -7.79 15.73 10.23
C ASN A 250 -9.14 15.02 10.12
N SER A 251 -9.39 14.26 9.05
CA SER A 251 -10.71 13.74 8.69
C SER A 251 -11.83 14.78 8.75
N LYS A 252 -11.51 16.02 8.42
CA LYS A 252 -12.48 17.11 8.29
C LYS A 252 -12.23 17.95 7.06
N ARG A 253 -11.18 17.65 6.31
CA ARG A 253 -10.80 18.41 5.13
C ARG A 253 -10.30 17.48 4.06
N ILE A 254 -10.57 17.81 2.81
CA ILE A 254 -9.85 17.27 1.65
C ILE A 254 -9.01 18.41 1.12
N GLU A 255 -7.72 18.16 0.92
CA GLU A 255 -6.82 19.10 0.27
C GLU A 255 -6.43 18.50 -1.09
N LEU A 256 -6.69 19.25 -2.17
CA LEU A 256 -6.20 18.97 -3.51
C LEU A 256 -5.00 19.89 -3.77
N TYR A 257 -3.92 19.33 -4.27
CA TYR A 257 -2.71 20.07 -4.59
C TYR A 257 -2.36 19.90 -6.07
N LYS A 258 -2.23 21.02 -6.79
CA LYS A 258 -2.13 21.08 -8.26
C LYS A 258 -3.24 20.26 -8.94
N GLY A 259 -4.42 20.23 -8.33
CA GLY A 259 -5.60 19.57 -8.90
C GLY A 259 -6.13 20.41 -10.06
N PRO A 260 -6.14 19.89 -11.30
CA PRO A 260 -6.74 20.60 -12.43
C PRO A 260 -8.25 20.71 -12.27
N SER A 261 -8.90 21.56 -13.07
CA SER A 261 -10.32 21.87 -12.92
C SER A 261 -11.20 20.63 -12.93
N GLU A 262 -10.91 19.63 -13.77
CA GLU A 262 -11.71 18.40 -13.80
C GLU A 262 -11.63 17.59 -12.49
N ILE A 263 -10.48 17.58 -11.79
CA ILE A 263 -10.31 16.90 -10.50
C ILE A 263 -11.06 17.66 -9.40
N VAL A 264 -11.04 19.00 -9.47
CA VAL A 264 -11.76 19.88 -8.55
C VAL A 264 -13.27 19.66 -8.69
N GLU A 265 -13.79 19.73 -9.92
CA GLU A 265 -15.20 19.53 -10.24
C GLU A 265 -15.67 18.13 -9.84
N ALA A 266 -14.91 17.09 -10.18
CA ALA A 266 -15.24 15.71 -9.79
C ALA A 266 -15.22 15.51 -8.27
N SER A 267 -14.31 16.17 -7.54
CA SER A 267 -14.29 16.13 -6.08
C SER A 267 -15.53 16.80 -5.49
N GLU A 268 -15.91 17.97 -6.01
CA GLU A 268 -17.04 18.72 -5.51
C GLU A 268 -18.37 18.00 -5.80
N GLN A 269 -18.50 17.41 -7.00
CA GLN A 269 -19.63 16.55 -7.36
C GLN A 269 -19.70 15.33 -6.45
N CYS A 270 -18.59 14.60 -6.27
CA CYS A 270 -18.53 13.43 -5.40
C CYS A 270 -18.94 13.74 -3.96
N LEU A 271 -18.59 14.93 -3.46
CA LEU A 271 -18.96 15.38 -2.12
C LEU A 271 -20.44 15.76 -2.01
N LYS A 272 -21.01 16.42 -3.03
CA LYS A 272 -22.44 16.77 -3.07
C LYS A 272 -23.36 15.56 -3.22
N GLU A 273 -22.91 14.54 -3.97
CA GLU A 273 -23.63 13.28 -4.13
C GLU A 273 -23.61 12.41 -2.87
N ASN A 274 -22.70 12.69 -1.93
CA ASN A 274 -22.55 11.91 -0.72
C ASN A 274 -23.31 12.54 0.45
N ASP A 275 -24.48 11.99 0.73
CA ASP A 275 -25.42 12.33 1.78
C ASP A 275 -24.87 12.20 3.22
N VAL A 276 -23.65 11.67 3.39
CA VAL A 276 -22.96 11.61 4.69
C VAL A 276 -22.16 12.88 5.01
N PHE A 277 -21.72 13.63 4.00
CA PHE A 277 -20.79 14.76 4.17
C PHE A 277 -21.40 16.08 3.73
N ASP A 278 -21.31 17.10 4.59
CA ASP A 278 -21.64 18.47 4.21
C ASP A 278 -20.37 19.22 3.81
N ILE A 279 -20.40 19.99 2.72
CA ILE A 279 -19.33 20.97 2.44
C ILE A 279 -19.63 22.23 3.24
N ILE A 280 -18.86 22.45 4.31
CA ILE A 280 -18.98 23.67 5.14
C ILE A 280 -18.31 24.85 4.44
N LYS A 281 -17.15 24.63 3.83
CA LYS A 281 -16.33 25.71 3.27
C LYS A 281 -15.41 25.18 2.17
N THR A 282 -15.35 25.90 1.06
CA THR A 282 -14.30 25.75 0.05
C THR A 282 -13.34 26.92 0.19
N SER A 283 -12.03 26.64 0.23
CA SER A 283 -10.98 27.66 0.30
C SER A 283 -9.96 27.40 -0.81
N ASP A 284 -9.88 28.33 -1.75
CA ASP A 284 -8.81 28.35 -2.75
C ASP A 284 -7.62 29.16 -2.22
N HIS A 285 -6.47 28.51 -2.16
CA HIS A 285 -5.20 29.15 -1.87
C HIS A 285 -4.42 29.25 -3.18
N SER A 286 -4.88 30.10 -4.10
CA SER A 286 -4.36 30.23 -5.46
C SER A 286 -2.85 30.49 -5.50
N GLY A 287 -2.31 31.25 -4.54
CA GLY A 287 -0.85 31.45 -4.39
C GLY A 287 -0.05 30.20 -3.99
N GLN A 288 -0.71 29.08 -3.66
CA GLN A 288 -0.11 27.81 -3.25
C GLN A 288 -0.65 26.62 -4.05
N SER A 289 -1.39 26.85 -5.14
CA SER A 289 -2.01 25.80 -5.97
C SER A 289 -2.75 24.72 -5.17
N THR A 290 -3.44 25.13 -4.09
CA THR A 290 -4.09 24.21 -3.15
C THR A 290 -5.54 24.59 -2.95
N LEU A 291 -6.45 23.66 -3.23
CA LEU A 291 -7.87 23.78 -2.92
C LEU A 291 -8.18 22.95 -1.66
N THR A 292 -8.94 23.52 -0.73
CA THR A 292 -9.38 22.83 0.48
C THR A 292 -10.90 22.78 0.57
N PHE A 293 -11.46 21.58 0.67
CA PHE A 293 -12.85 21.36 1.05
C PHE A 293 -12.90 21.06 2.54
N GLN A 294 -13.66 21.83 3.31
CA GLN A 294 -13.94 21.57 4.71
C GLN A 294 -15.26 20.83 4.85
N LEU A 295 -15.20 19.67 5.51
CA LEU A 295 -16.30 18.73 5.68
C LEU A 295 -16.97 18.90 7.05
N GLY A 296 -18.29 18.89 7.04
CA GLY A 296 -19.19 18.82 8.18
C GLY A 296 -19.96 17.51 8.22
N GLY A 297 -20.89 17.40 9.18
CA GLY A 297 -21.80 16.25 9.31
C GLY A 297 -21.58 15.41 10.57
N GLN A 298 -22.54 14.51 10.84
CA GLN A 298 -22.61 13.70 12.06
C GLN A 298 -21.62 12.51 12.09
N TRP A 299 -20.97 12.21 10.96
CA TRP A 299 -20.01 11.12 10.80
C TRP A 299 -18.70 11.29 11.60
N LEU A 300 -18.52 12.44 12.25
CA LEU A 300 -17.37 12.73 13.12
C LEU A 300 -17.30 11.88 14.39
N ASN A 301 -18.30 11.04 14.66
CA ASN A 301 -18.25 10.08 15.75
C ASN A 301 -17.08 9.09 15.58
N TYR A 302 -16.23 8.99 16.60
CA TYR A 302 -14.93 8.32 16.54
C TYR A 302 -15.00 6.85 16.13
N THR A 303 -16.06 6.12 16.51
CA THR A 303 -16.14 4.67 16.31
C THR A 303 -16.32 4.25 14.85
N LYS A 304 -16.90 5.10 14.00
CA LYS A 304 -17.23 4.78 12.59
C LYS A 304 -16.35 5.54 11.58
N ARG A 305 -15.41 6.33 12.07
CA ARG A 305 -14.63 7.28 11.28
C ARG A 305 -13.83 6.63 10.16
N ILE A 306 -13.21 5.47 10.40
CA ILE A 306 -12.41 4.79 9.37
C ILE A 306 -13.25 4.32 8.19
N THR A 307 -14.45 3.81 8.46
CA THR A 307 -15.40 3.36 7.45
C THR A 307 -15.80 4.51 6.52
N TYR A 308 -16.24 5.64 7.10
CA TYR A 308 -16.68 6.78 6.31
C TYR A 308 -15.57 7.40 5.48
N ILE A 309 -14.35 7.55 6.04
CA ILE A 309 -13.22 8.09 5.29
C ILE A 309 -12.78 7.14 4.17
N SER A 310 -12.78 5.82 4.43
CA SER A 310 -12.42 4.83 3.41
C SER A 310 -13.43 4.82 2.28
N ARG A 311 -14.73 4.87 2.60
CA ARG A 311 -15.81 5.02 1.61
C ARG A 311 -15.63 6.31 0.79
N LEU A 312 -15.41 7.45 1.44
CA LEU A 312 -15.18 8.73 0.76
C LEU A 312 -13.95 8.67 -0.16
N ALA A 313 -12.82 8.16 0.32
CA ALA A 313 -11.62 8.00 -0.48
C ALA A 313 -11.88 7.08 -1.69
N THR A 314 -12.64 6.00 -1.50
CA THR A 314 -13.03 5.08 -2.59
C THR A 314 -13.83 5.79 -3.65
N ARG A 315 -14.87 6.56 -3.26
CA ARG A 315 -15.71 7.30 -4.20
C ARG A 315 -14.93 8.38 -4.95
N LEU A 316 -14.03 9.10 -4.28
CA LEU A 316 -13.15 10.06 -4.93
C LEU A 316 -12.21 9.38 -5.93
N ILE A 317 -11.55 8.29 -5.55
CA ILE A 317 -10.65 7.54 -6.44
C ILE A 317 -11.40 7.00 -7.66
N GLN A 318 -12.60 6.45 -7.45
CA GLN A 318 -13.48 5.99 -8.52
C GLN A 318 -13.85 7.13 -9.47
N LYS A 319 -14.30 8.28 -8.94
CA LYS A 319 -14.63 9.47 -9.74
C LYS A 319 -13.42 10.00 -10.51
N PHE A 320 -12.24 10.00 -9.90
CA PHE A 320 -11.00 10.37 -10.59
C PHE A 320 -10.68 9.40 -11.72
N ARG A 321 -10.88 8.09 -11.52
CA ARG A 321 -10.69 7.08 -12.57
C ARG A 321 -11.63 7.32 -13.76
N GLU A 322 -12.90 7.67 -13.50
CA GLU A 322 -13.90 8.00 -14.51
C GLU A 322 -13.49 9.19 -15.40
N ILE A 323 -12.73 10.15 -14.88
CA ILE A 323 -12.22 11.31 -15.62
C ILE A 323 -10.75 11.18 -16.06
N GLY A 324 -10.21 9.96 -16.03
CA GLY A 324 -8.87 9.68 -16.53
C GLY A 324 -7.74 10.05 -15.57
N TRP A 325 -7.94 9.85 -14.27
CA TRP A 325 -6.90 10.00 -13.25
C TRP A 325 -6.78 8.74 -12.40
N ASN A 326 -5.56 8.24 -12.21
CA ASN A 326 -5.31 7.00 -11.49
C ASN A 326 -4.34 7.23 -10.33
N VAL A 327 -4.61 6.61 -9.19
CA VAL A 327 -3.69 6.61 -8.05
C VAL A 327 -2.44 5.80 -8.41
N ILE A 328 -1.28 6.41 -8.24
CA ILE A 328 0.02 5.74 -8.42
C ILE A 328 0.41 5.03 -7.12
N THR A 329 0.33 5.78 -6.02
CA THR A 329 0.72 5.35 -4.68
C THR A 329 0.11 6.27 -3.65
N THR A 330 0.14 5.81 -2.42
CA THR A 330 -0.09 6.58 -1.19
C THR A 330 1.25 6.75 -0.48
N VAL A 331 1.47 7.90 0.15
CA VAL A 331 2.71 8.20 0.89
C VAL A 331 2.46 9.00 2.16
N SER A 332 3.15 8.65 3.23
CA SER A 332 3.18 9.36 4.50
C SER A 332 4.46 10.19 4.62
N LEU A 333 4.32 11.51 4.50
CA LEU A 333 5.45 12.45 4.63
C LEU A 333 5.72 12.92 6.06
N SER A 334 4.87 12.54 7.01
CA SER A 334 4.97 12.98 8.40
C SER A 334 4.50 11.92 9.39
N THR A 335 5.08 11.97 10.59
CA THR A 335 4.59 11.26 11.76
C THR A 335 3.47 12.02 12.48
N ASP A 336 3.14 13.25 12.06
CA ASP A 336 2.03 14.01 12.65
C ASP A 336 0.72 13.26 12.44
N ARG A 337 0.06 12.89 13.55
CA ARG A 337 -1.22 12.16 13.61
C ARG A 337 -2.34 12.84 12.81
N ARG A 338 -2.19 14.13 12.54
CA ARG A 338 -3.13 14.95 11.78
C ARG A 338 -3.03 14.76 10.28
N GLU A 339 -1.88 14.32 9.79
CA GLU A 339 -1.63 14.06 8.38
C GLU A 339 -1.97 12.62 8.04
N LYS A 340 -2.83 12.48 7.04
CA LYS A 340 -3.16 11.20 6.42
C LYS A 340 -2.23 10.97 5.24
N PRO A 341 -2.18 9.74 4.72
CA PRO A 341 -1.51 9.46 3.47
C PRO A 341 -1.93 10.45 2.39
N ILE A 342 -0.95 10.82 1.58
CA ILE A 342 -1.09 11.64 0.40
C ILE A 342 -1.22 10.66 -0.77
N PHE A 343 -2.31 10.78 -1.51
CA PHE A 343 -2.54 10.02 -2.71
C PHE A 343 -1.91 10.78 -3.88
N VAL A 344 -0.96 10.13 -4.55
CA VAL A 344 -0.31 10.66 -5.75
C VAL A 344 -1.11 10.17 -6.96
N LEU A 345 -1.65 11.09 -7.74
CA LEU A 345 -2.45 10.81 -8.93
C LEU A 345 -1.64 11.10 -10.19
N ARG A 346 -1.91 10.35 -11.26
CA ARG A 346 -1.45 10.65 -12.63
C ARG A 346 -2.61 10.62 -13.62
N LYS A 347 -2.49 11.38 -14.70
CA LYS A 347 -3.39 11.27 -15.86
C LYS A 347 -3.26 9.89 -16.53
N CYS A 348 -4.37 9.37 -17.02
CA CYS A 348 -4.51 8.07 -17.67
C CYS A 348 -5.79 8.04 -18.53
N CYS A 349 -6.04 6.93 -19.22
CA CYS A 349 -7.29 6.75 -19.95
C CYS A 349 -8.48 6.65 -18.97
N PRO A 350 -9.56 7.41 -19.16
CA PRO A 350 -10.80 7.28 -18.41
C PRO A 350 -11.31 5.83 -18.35
N ALA A 351 -11.82 5.41 -17.20
CA ALA A 351 -12.51 4.13 -17.04
C ALA A 351 -13.53 4.19 -15.91
N SER A 352 -14.73 3.64 -16.12
CA SER A 352 -15.70 3.38 -15.06
C SER A 352 -15.55 1.94 -14.60
N LEU A 353 -14.97 1.75 -13.43
CA LEU A 353 -14.68 0.44 -12.85
C LEU A 353 -15.34 0.35 -11.48
N PRO A 354 -15.80 -0.83 -11.04
CA PRO A 354 -16.25 -1.01 -9.67
C PRO A 354 -15.05 -0.96 -8.72
N TYR A 355 -15.27 -0.42 -7.53
CA TYR A 355 -14.28 -0.31 -6.45
C TYR A 355 -14.86 -0.85 -5.15
N PHE A 356 -14.01 -1.47 -4.33
CA PHE A 356 -14.32 -1.72 -2.92
C PHE A 356 -13.05 -1.57 -2.07
N VAL A 357 -13.22 -1.61 -0.75
CA VAL A 357 -12.11 -1.58 0.21
C VAL A 357 -12.11 -2.82 1.07
N LEU A 358 -10.96 -3.46 1.19
CA LEU A 358 -10.67 -4.42 2.25
C LEU A 358 -9.87 -3.70 3.32
N CYS A 359 -10.46 -3.53 4.51
CA CYS A 359 -9.80 -2.83 5.61
C CYS A 359 -9.70 -3.70 6.86
N PRO A 360 -8.50 -4.17 7.22
CA PRO A 360 -8.26 -4.71 8.55
C PRO A 360 -8.42 -3.58 9.58
N THR A 361 -9.13 -3.84 10.67
CA THR A 361 -9.46 -2.82 11.68
C THR A 361 -9.41 -3.38 13.08
N GLY A 362 -9.10 -2.53 14.05
CA GLY A 362 -8.90 -2.97 15.43
C GLY A 362 -7.77 -3.99 15.52
N THR A 363 -7.93 -5.00 16.36
CA THR A 363 -6.94 -6.06 16.58
C THR A 363 -7.24 -7.34 15.81
N ASP A 364 -8.51 -7.55 15.42
CA ASP A 364 -9.05 -8.84 14.99
C ASP A 364 -10.10 -8.76 13.87
N LYS A 365 -10.42 -7.60 13.31
CA LYS A 365 -11.49 -7.48 12.30
C LYS A 365 -10.97 -7.26 10.88
N ILE A 366 -11.67 -7.79 9.88
CA ILE A 366 -11.58 -7.38 8.47
C ILE A 366 -12.93 -6.82 8.05
N ARG A 367 -12.95 -5.64 7.45
CA ARG A 367 -14.16 -5.00 6.94
C ARG A 367 -14.09 -4.87 5.43
N LEU A 368 -15.19 -5.21 4.75
CA LEU A 368 -15.41 -4.98 3.33
C LEU A 368 -16.36 -3.81 3.17
N ILE A 369 -15.85 -2.73 2.57
CA ILE A 369 -16.60 -1.47 2.37
C ILE A 369 -16.90 -1.35 0.89
N ASP A 370 -18.18 -1.14 0.57
CA ASP A 370 -18.71 -1.02 -0.80
C ASP A 370 -18.47 -2.26 -1.68
N ALA A 371 -18.20 -3.43 -1.07
CA ALA A 371 -18.18 -4.71 -1.78
C ALA A 371 -19.61 -5.21 -2.05
N ASP A 372 -19.84 -5.76 -3.24
CA ASP A 372 -21.08 -6.45 -3.56
C ASP A 372 -21.14 -7.85 -2.89
N ARG A 373 -22.29 -8.52 -3.02
CA ARG A 373 -22.52 -9.82 -2.39
C ARG A 373 -21.61 -10.91 -2.94
N GLU A 374 -21.33 -10.90 -4.24
CA GLU A 374 -20.45 -11.89 -4.88
C GLU A 374 -19.04 -11.83 -4.29
N ILE A 375 -18.48 -10.61 -4.17
CA ILE A 375 -17.16 -10.38 -3.58
C ILE A 375 -17.14 -10.68 -2.08
N ILE A 376 -18.22 -10.37 -1.36
CA ILE A 376 -18.35 -10.73 0.06
C ILE A 376 -18.28 -12.25 0.25
N ASP A 377 -19.07 -13.00 -0.50
CA ASP A 377 -19.14 -14.47 -0.41
C ASP A 377 -17.80 -15.10 -0.83
N PHE A 378 -17.17 -14.57 -1.88
CA PHE A 378 -15.85 -14.98 -2.34
C PHE A 378 -14.77 -14.78 -1.28
N ILE A 379 -14.64 -13.58 -0.71
CA ILE A 379 -13.65 -13.29 0.34
C ILE A 379 -13.95 -14.08 1.61
N SER A 380 -15.22 -14.25 1.97
CA SER A 380 -15.63 -15.04 3.14
C SER A 380 -15.11 -16.48 3.04
N ASN A 381 -15.25 -17.11 1.87
CA ASN A 381 -14.72 -18.45 1.64
C ASN A 381 -13.19 -18.52 1.81
N ILE A 382 -12.45 -17.54 1.27
CA ILE A 382 -10.98 -17.49 1.41
C ILE A 382 -10.58 -17.32 2.88
N VAL A 383 -11.23 -16.41 3.61
CA VAL A 383 -10.94 -16.17 5.03
C VAL A 383 -11.19 -17.44 5.85
N ARG A 384 -12.32 -18.14 5.65
CA ARG A 384 -12.63 -19.39 6.37
C ARG A 384 -11.62 -20.51 6.06
N GLN A 385 -11.14 -20.59 4.82
CA GLN A 385 -10.15 -21.61 4.42
C GLN A 385 -8.74 -21.32 4.94
N THR A 386 -8.37 -20.05 5.08
CA THR A 386 -6.99 -19.65 5.37
C THR A 386 -6.76 -19.27 6.83
N TRP A 387 -7.76 -18.70 7.51
CA TRP A 387 -7.69 -18.37 8.93
C TRP A 387 -8.10 -19.57 9.79
N THR A 388 -7.24 -20.59 9.85
CA THR A 388 -7.51 -21.89 10.49
C THR A 388 -7.72 -21.84 12.00
N ILE A 389 -7.57 -20.66 12.62
CA ILE A 389 -7.92 -20.43 14.04
C ILE A 389 -9.44 -20.26 14.20
N GLY A 390 -10.13 -19.82 13.15
CA GLY A 390 -11.58 -19.69 13.09
C GLY A 390 -12.07 -18.24 13.01
N VAL A 391 -13.23 -18.06 12.39
CA VAL A 391 -13.98 -16.78 12.37
C VAL A 391 -14.98 -16.82 13.53
N GLN A 392 -14.93 -15.83 14.42
CA GLN A 392 -15.80 -15.75 15.59
C GLN A 392 -17.21 -15.28 15.23
N CYS A 393 -17.30 -14.25 14.38
CA CYS A 393 -18.55 -13.78 13.82
C CYS A 393 -18.33 -13.14 12.45
N GLU A 394 -19.36 -13.16 11.62
CA GLU A 394 -19.38 -12.42 10.37
C GLU A 394 -20.78 -11.89 10.09
N GLY A 395 -20.88 -10.75 9.42
CA GLY A 395 -22.17 -10.14 9.09
C GLY A 395 -22.08 -8.66 8.77
N VAL A 396 -23.25 -8.05 8.57
CA VAL A 396 -23.35 -6.63 8.23
C VAL A 396 -23.27 -5.78 9.50
N GLU A 397 -22.21 -4.99 9.62
CA GLU A 397 -21.99 -4.00 10.68
C GLU A 397 -21.93 -2.60 10.05
N ASN A 398 -22.91 -1.73 10.34
CA ASN A 398 -22.95 -0.35 9.83
C ASN A 398 -22.89 -0.24 8.29
N HIS A 399 -23.67 -1.06 7.56
CA HIS A 399 -23.67 -1.10 6.09
C HIS A 399 -22.37 -1.60 5.45
N ASN A 400 -21.55 -2.36 6.19
CA ASN A 400 -20.35 -2.99 5.66
C ASN A 400 -20.31 -4.43 6.16
N TYR A 401 -19.77 -5.33 5.35
CA TYR A 401 -19.57 -6.69 5.81
C TYR A 401 -18.31 -6.76 6.67
N CYS A 402 -18.38 -7.45 7.80
CA CYS A 402 -17.28 -7.55 8.75
C CYS A 402 -17.05 -9.00 9.12
N PHE A 403 -15.78 -9.41 9.16
CA PHE A 403 -15.29 -10.63 9.78
C PHE A 403 -14.64 -10.27 11.10
N GLN A 404 -15.02 -10.94 12.18
CA GLN A 404 -14.27 -10.93 13.44
C GLN A 404 -13.51 -12.24 13.53
N LEU A 405 -12.18 -12.16 13.51
CA LEU A 405 -11.27 -13.29 13.51
C LEU A 405 -10.99 -13.73 14.94
N ALA A 406 -10.81 -15.03 15.17
CA ALA A 406 -10.30 -15.50 16.45
C ALA A 406 -8.81 -15.10 16.59
N ASP A 407 -8.42 -14.69 17.80
CA ASP A 407 -7.10 -14.12 18.12
C ASP A 407 -6.89 -12.69 17.54
N MET A 408 -5.66 -12.16 17.60
CA MET A 408 -5.33 -10.78 17.23
C MET A 408 -4.34 -10.71 16.06
N PRO A 409 -4.77 -11.02 14.81
CA PRO A 409 -3.92 -11.03 13.61
C PRO A 409 -3.16 -9.71 13.37
N TRP A 410 -3.74 -8.59 13.79
CA TRP A 410 -3.20 -7.24 13.57
C TRP A 410 -2.36 -6.71 14.75
N ASN A 411 -2.26 -7.50 15.82
CA ASN A 411 -1.49 -7.18 17.01
C ASN A 411 -0.56 -8.36 17.39
N SER A 412 -0.03 -9.04 16.36
CA SER A 412 0.93 -10.13 16.57
C SER A 412 2.21 -9.57 17.18
N LEU A 413 2.54 -10.02 18.40
CA LEU A 413 3.84 -9.80 19.04
C LEU A 413 4.81 -10.86 18.53
N GLY A 414 5.93 -10.43 17.94
CA GLY A 414 6.93 -11.32 17.40
C GLY A 414 6.54 -12.08 16.14
N PHE A 415 7.49 -12.90 15.70
CA PHE A 415 7.33 -13.87 14.63
C PHE A 415 6.88 -15.19 15.25
N GLY A 416 5.72 -15.64 14.84
CA GLY A 416 5.09 -16.85 15.33
C GLY A 416 3.80 -17.11 14.59
N ARG A 417 2.97 -17.98 15.16
CA ARG A 417 1.81 -18.56 14.46
C ARG A 417 0.83 -17.51 13.92
N ILE A 418 0.44 -16.55 14.77
CA ILE A 418 -0.53 -15.51 14.42
C ILE A 418 0.04 -14.57 13.36
N PHE A 419 1.34 -14.27 13.48
CA PHE A 419 2.06 -13.47 12.50
C PHE A 419 2.03 -14.15 11.13
N GLU A 420 2.44 -15.42 11.07
CA GLU A 420 2.54 -16.17 9.82
C GLU A 420 1.18 -16.36 9.16
N LEU A 421 0.17 -16.80 9.92
CA LEU A 421 -1.18 -17.03 9.38
C LEU A 421 -1.80 -15.76 8.80
N SER A 422 -1.57 -14.59 9.40
CA SER A 422 -2.21 -13.36 8.91
C SER A 422 -1.61 -12.93 7.57
N ARG A 423 -0.29 -13.11 7.37
CA ARG A 423 0.36 -12.80 6.10
C ARG A 423 0.03 -13.84 5.02
N MET A 424 -0.11 -15.12 5.40
CA MET A 424 -0.59 -16.15 4.48
C MET A 424 -2.03 -15.84 4.02
N MET A 425 -2.95 -15.54 4.94
CA MET A 425 -4.33 -15.17 4.62
C MET A 425 -4.38 -13.96 3.67
N MET A 426 -3.67 -12.88 3.98
CA MET A 426 -3.65 -11.69 3.12
C MET A 426 -3.02 -11.97 1.74
N SER A 427 -2.00 -12.83 1.67
CA SER A 427 -1.39 -13.25 0.39
C SER A 427 -2.35 -14.09 -0.45
N ARG A 428 -3.15 -14.97 0.18
CA ARG A 428 -4.18 -15.77 -0.50
C ARG A 428 -5.33 -14.89 -0.99
N ILE A 429 -5.82 -13.96 -0.17
CA ILE A 429 -6.83 -12.98 -0.60
C ILE A 429 -6.34 -12.21 -1.84
N LEU A 430 -5.09 -11.75 -1.83
CA LEU A 430 -4.50 -11.04 -2.96
C LEU A 430 -4.41 -11.91 -4.22
N PHE A 431 -3.91 -13.15 -4.08
CA PHE A 431 -3.80 -14.10 -5.19
C PHE A 431 -5.17 -14.42 -5.81
N GLU A 432 -6.15 -14.74 -4.98
CA GLU A 432 -7.49 -15.14 -5.43
C GLU A 432 -8.26 -13.95 -6.03
N LEU A 433 -8.14 -12.75 -5.46
CA LEU A 433 -8.74 -11.56 -6.08
C LEU A 433 -8.11 -11.26 -7.44
N ASN A 434 -6.80 -11.42 -7.59
CA ASN A 434 -6.13 -11.25 -8.87
C ASN A 434 -6.58 -12.29 -9.91
N SER A 435 -6.87 -13.52 -9.49
CA SER A 435 -7.35 -14.59 -10.38
C SER A 435 -8.72 -14.25 -10.99
N ILE A 436 -9.59 -13.57 -10.24
CA ILE A 436 -10.90 -13.09 -10.72
C ILE A 436 -10.89 -11.64 -11.24
N GLY A 437 -9.71 -11.10 -11.54
CA GLY A 437 -9.55 -9.82 -12.22
C GLY A 437 -9.69 -8.58 -11.33
N TRP A 438 -9.55 -8.73 -10.01
CA TRP A 438 -9.43 -7.60 -9.08
C TRP A 438 -7.97 -7.31 -8.77
N ARG A 439 -7.60 -6.04 -8.76
CA ARG A 439 -6.25 -5.61 -8.38
C ARG A 439 -6.29 -4.59 -7.26
N ILE A 440 -5.19 -4.52 -6.51
CA ILE A 440 -4.99 -3.45 -5.54
C ILE A 440 -4.56 -2.18 -6.30
N VAL A 441 -5.27 -1.09 -6.06
CA VAL A 441 -4.97 0.24 -6.57
C VAL A 441 -3.96 0.94 -5.66
N CYS A 442 -4.18 0.91 -4.35
CA CYS A 442 -3.26 1.41 -3.34
C CYS A 442 -3.59 0.86 -1.94
N SER A 443 -2.70 1.15 -1.00
CA SER A 443 -2.80 0.74 0.41
C SER A 443 -2.58 1.96 1.31
N ALA A 444 -3.52 2.28 2.20
CA ALA A 444 -3.49 3.56 2.91
C ALA A 444 -3.84 3.45 4.39
N ASP A 445 -3.04 4.07 5.26
CA ASP A 445 -3.38 4.30 6.67
C ASP A 445 -4.32 5.50 6.81
N LEU A 446 -5.63 5.28 6.72
CA LEU A 446 -6.61 6.33 6.89
C LEU A 446 -6.95 6.63 8.36
N THR A 447 -6.27 6.03 9.34
CA THR A 447 -6.62 6.16 10.75
C THR A 447 -5.89 7.32 11.43
N ALA A 448 -6.57 8.01 12.36
CA ALA A 448 -6.08 9.28 12.93
C ALA A 448 -5.21 9.05 14.17
N ASN A 449 -5.15 7.80 14.61
CA ASN A 449 -4.66 7.45 15.90
C ASN A 449 -3.35 6.71 15.71
N ARG A 450 -2.25 7.45 15.84
CA ARG A 450 -0.92 6.84 15.97
C ARG A 450 -0.51 6.88 17.43
N ALA A 451 -0.36 5.77 18.13
CA ALA A 451 0.27 5.76 19.45
C ALA A 451 1.79 5.59 19.27
N PHE A 452 2.61 6.40 19.95
CA PHE A 452 4.08 6.31 19.86
C PHE A 452 4.67 6.31 18.43
N GLY A 453 3.99 6.96 17.47
CA GLY A 453 4.42 7.01 16.07
C GLY A 453 3.95 5.85 15.19
N ARG A 454 3.35 4.80 15.77
CA ARG A 454 2.79 3.64 15.05
C ARG A 454 1.29 3.79 14.84
N SER A 455 0.78 3.41 13.67
CA SER A 455 -0.66 3.39 13.43
C SER A 455 -1.34 2.33 14.29
N LEU A 456 -2.46 2.70 14.91
CA LEU A 456 -3.28 1.76 15.68
C LEU A 456 -4.19 0.89 14.80
N ASN A 457 -4.14 1.06 13.48
CA ASN A 457 -4.84 0.16 12.57
C ASN A 457 -3.95 -0.16 11.38
N PRO A 458 -4.12 -1.37 10.82
CA PRO A 458 -3.51 -1.71 9.56
C PRO A 458 -3.94 -0.78 8.41
N HIS A 459 -3.19 -0.81 7.31
CA HIS A 459 -3.61 -0.14 6.08
C HIS A 459 -4.88 -0.76 5.51
N CYS A 460 -5.77 0.07 4.98
CA CYS A 460 -6.85 -0.42 4.13
C CYS A 460 -6.35 -0.58 2.69
N TRP A 461 -6.78 -1.63 2.00
CA TRP A 461 -6.52 -1.89 0.59
C TRP A 461 -7.69 -1.42 -0.26
N PHE A 462 -7.40 -0.57 -1.25
CA PHE A 462 -8.36 -0.08 -2.23
C PHE A 462 -8.23 -0.94 -3.48
N LEU A 463 -9.33 -1.49 -3.97
CA LEU A 463 -9.32 -2.41 -5.10
C LEU A 463 -10.23 -1.92 -6.21
N ASP A 464 -9.83 -2.19 -7.45
CA ASP A 464 -10.66 -2.03 -8.64
C ASP A 464 -10.63 -3.29 -9.50
N ARG A 465 -11.64 -3.43 -10.36
CA ARG A 465 -11.67 -4.50 -11.36
C ARG A 465 -10.84 -4.09 -12.58
N VAL A 466 -10.03 -5.01 -13.09
CA VAL A 466 -9.26 -4.83 -14.32
C VAL A 466 -10.23 -4.85 -15.51
N ALA A 467 -10.15 -3.85 -16.39
CA ALA A 467 -10.95 -3.86 -17.63
C ALA A 467 -10.55 -5.06 -18.48
N TYR A 468 -11.51 -5.86 -18.95
CA TYR A 468 -11.24 -7.08 -19.74
C TYR A 468 -10.28 -6.87 -20.93
N SER A 469 -10.29 -5.67 -21.53
CA SER A 469 -9.36 -5.29 -22.61
C SER A 469 -7.88 -5.21 -22.21
N SER A 470 -7.57 -5.28 -20.91
CA SER A 470 -6.22 -5.18 -20.34
C SER A 470 -5.75 -6.46 -19.63
N LEU A 471 -6.57 -7.52 -19.61
CA LEU A 471 -6.15 -8.80 -19.08
C LEU A 471 -5.15 -9.46 -20.03
N ASN A 472 -4.02 -9.90 -19.49
CA ASN A 472 -3.05 -10.69 -20.24
C ASN A 472 -3.72 -12.00 -20.73
N PRO A 473 -3.65 -12.34 -22.03
CA PRO A 473 -4.28 -13.55 -22.56
C PRO A 473 -3.71 -14.87 -21.98
N CYS A 474 -2.61 -14.83 -21.22
CA CYS A 474 -2.05 -16.00 -20.55
C CYS A 474 -2.88 -16.54 -19.37
N PHE A 475 -3.86 -15.77 -18.87
CA PHE A 475 -4.85 -16.28 -17.94
C PHE A 475 -6.18 -16.42 -18.69
N SER A 476 -6.26 -17.41 -19.57
CA SER A 476 -7.57 -17.92 -19.98
C SER A 476 -8.23 -18.50 -18.73
N LEU A 477 -9.06 -17.70 -18.07
CA LEU A 477 -9.98 -18.22 -17.08
C LEU A 477 -10.80 -19.32 -17.77
N PRO A 478 -10.98 -20.50 -17.15
CA PRO A 478 -12.03 -21.39 -17.62
C PRO A 478 -13.32 -20.56 -17.66
N PRO A 479 -14.17 -20.74 -18.69
CA PRO A 479 -15.45 -20.06 -18.73
C PRO A 479 -16.14 -20.31 -17.38
N LEU A 480 -16.63 -19.22 -16.76
CA LEU A 480 -17.48 -19.34 -15.58
C LEU A 480 -18.54 -20.38 -15.92
N PRO A 481 -18.80 -21.39 -15.05
CA PRO A 481 -19.82 -22.38 -15.33
C PRO A 481 -21.12 -21.62 -15.65
N SER A 482 -21.73 -21.97 -16.78
CA SER A 482 -23.02 -21.40 -17.13
C SER A 482 -23.99 -21.80 -16.00
N TYR A 483 -24.80 -20.85 -15.54
CA TYR A 483 -25.73 -21.08 -14.43
C TYR A 483 -26.79 -22.14 -14.79
N ASP A 484 -26.86 -22.55 -16.05
CA ASP A 484 -27.76 -23.58 -16.57
C ASP A 484 -27.21 -25.02 -16.39
N ASP A 485 -25.95 -25.20 -15.97
CA ASP A 485 -25.33 -26.54 -15.83
C ASP A 485 -25.45 -27.15 -14.42
N VAL A 486 -26.27 -26.59 -13.51
CA VAL A 486 -26.44 -27.10 -12.12
C VAL A 486 -27.89 -27.45 -11.76
N ILE A 487 -28.73 -27.76 -12.75
CA ILE A 487 -30.00 -28.46 -12.50
C ILE A 487 -30.09 -29.69 -13.39
N ASN A 488 -29.42 -30.78 -12.96
CA ASN A 488 -29.88 -32.11 -13.34
C ASN A 488 -31.04 -32.47 -12.39
N GLU A 489 -32.26 -32.52 -12.95
CA GLU A 489 -33.51 -32.95 -12.30
C GLU A 489 -33.56 -34.46 -12.00
N GLU A 490 -32.45 -35.09 -11.63
CA GLU A 490 -32.41 -36.51 -11.23
C GLU A 490 -31.80 -36.65 -9.83
N ASP A 491 -32.43 -36.05 -8.81
CA ASP A 491 -32.25 -36.46 -7.40
C ASP A 491 -33.33 -35.87 -6.46
N LEU A 492 -34.58 -35.80 -6.93
CA LEU A 492 -35.76 -35.44 -6.11
C LEU A 492 -36.67 -36.65 -5.85
N SER A 493 -36.09 -37.78 -5.43
CA SER A 493 -36.86 -38.95 -5.00
C SER A 493 -36.42 -39.50 -3.64
N VAL A 494 -36.10 -38.66 -2.65
CA VAL A 494 -35.98 -39.11 -1.24
C VAL A 494 -36.36 -37.99 -0.24
N ILE A 495 -37.52 -37.36 -0.36
CA ILE A 495 -38.16 -36.69 0.80
C ILE A 495 -39.68 -36.87 0.69
N SER A 496 -40.18 -37.99 1.19
CA SER A 496 -41.62 -38.17 1.44
C SER A 496 -41.89 -39.19 2.55
N VAL A 497 -41.30 -39.02 3.72
CA VAL A 497 -41.88 -39.58 4.96
C VAL A 497 -41.46 -38.68 6.11
N LEU A 498 -42.46 -38.07 6.76
CA LEU A 498 -42.57 -37.68 8.17
C LEU A 498 -43.33 -36.35 8.31
N ASP A 499 -44.60 -36.38 7.92
CA ASP A 499 -45.65 -35.63 8.59
C ASP A 499 -46.73 -36.65 8.98
N GLY A 500 -46.79 -36.97 10.27
CA GLY A 500 -47.79 -37.88 10.80
C GLY A 500 -47.40 -38.54 12.12
N LEU A 501 -47.92 -37.94 13.20
CA LEU A 501 -48.27 -38.54 14.51
C LEU A 501 -47.29 -38.36 15.69
N PHE A 502 -47.84 -37.64 16.69
CA PHE A 502 -47.53 -37.54 18.13
C PHE A 502 -46.36 -36.67 18.61
#